data_AF-A0A914NXF7-F1
#
_entry.id   AF-A0A914NXF7-F1
#
_cell.length_a   1.000
_cell.length_b   1.000
_cell.length_c   1.000
_cell.angle_alpha   90.00
_cell.angle_beta   90.00
_cell.angle_gamma   90.00
#
_symmetry.space_group_name_H-M   'P 1'
#
loop_
_entity.id
_entity.type
_entity.pdbx_description
1 polymer ?
#
loop_
_entity_poly.entity_id
_entity_poly.type
_entity_poly.pdbx_seq_one_letter_code
_entity_poly.pdbx_strand_id
1 'polypeptide(L)'
;MRIFKNTAAINRELWKIKHMIELRPLHFPNGEPTEADIGHIEVHPDGRCIIDKSLSTVDEEKMKLLDSKKQFTPKQYTSKLQARYHNFKDVYEDTVYNTKNISIVD
;
A
#
# COMPACT_ATOMS: atom_id res chain seq x y z
N MET A 1 -12.63 0.92 -2.35
CA MET A 1 -13.36 -0.06 -3.18
C MET A 1 -14.16 -0.98 -2.27
N ARG A 2 -15.39 -1.36 -2.63
CA ARG A 2 -16.25 -2.24 -1.82
C ARG A 2 -16.80 -3.37 -2.71
N ILE A 3 -16.89 -4.57 -2.15
CA ILE A 3 -17.37 -5.77 -2.85
C ILE A 3 -18.74 -6.12 -2.28
N PHE A 4 -19.68 -6.44 -3.17
CA PHE A 4 -21.04 -6.81 -2.83
C PHE A 4 -21.42 -8.14 -3.46
N LYS A 5 -22.27 -8.91 -2.78
CA LYS A 5 -22.90 -10.09 -3.38
C LYS A 5 -23.95 -9.63 -4.38
N ASN A 6 -24.00 -10.26 -5.55
CA ASN A 6 -25.02 -9.99 -6.56
C ASN A 6 -26.36 -10.65 -6.15
N THR A 7 -27.05 -10.03 -5.18
CA THR A 7 -28.39 -10.45 -4.75
C THR A 7 -29.42 -9.39 -5.12
N ALA A 8 -30.66 -9.83 -5.37
CA ALA A 8 -31.73 -8.91 -5.75
C ALA A 8 -31.99 -7.80 -4.73
N ALA A 9 -31.78 -8.08 -3.44
CA ALA A 9 -31.92 -7.09 -2.37
C ALA A 9 -30.88 -5.96 -2.51
N ILE A 10 -29.60 -6.32 -2.65
CA ILE A 10 -28.50 -5.37 -2.79
C ILE A 10 -28.62 -4.59 -4.11
N ASN A 11 -28.98 -5.25 -5.21
CA ASN A 11 -29.13 -4.60 -6.51
C ASN A 11 -30.20 -3.49 -6.47
N ARG A 12 -31.26 -3.67 -5.67
CA ARG A 12 -32.32 -2.67 -5.49
C ARG A 12 -31.82 -1.43 -4.74
N GLU A 13 -30.86 -1.59 -3.83
CA GLU A 13 -30.21 -0.47 -3.12
C GLU A 13 -29.21 0.25 -4.03
N LEU A 14 -28.34 -0.51 -4.70
CA LEU A 14 -27.34 0.03 -5.64
C LEU A 14 -28.01 0.80 -6.79
N TRP A 15 -29.19 0.37 -7.24
CA TRP A 15 -29.93 1.05 -8.30
C TRP A 15 -30.30 2.51 -7.95
N LYS A 16 -30.57 2.80 -6.68
CA LYS A 16 -30.93 4.16 -6.23
C LYS A 16 -29.77 5.14 -6.42
N ILE A 17 -28.55 4.66 -6.25
CA ILE A 17 -27.31 5.45 -6.32
C ILE A 17 -26.50 5.18 -7.59
N LYS A 18 -27.08 4.54 -8.61
CA LYS A 18 -26.38 4.09 -9.83
C LYS A 18 -25.63 5.19 -10.60
N HIS A 19 -25.96 6.46 -10.36
CA HIS A 19 -25.36 7.62 -11.00
C HIS A 19 -24.16 8.19 -10.21
N MET A 20 -23.90 7.71 -8.99
CA MET A 20 -22.78 8.11 -8.14
C MET A 20 -21.72 7.03 -7.97
N ILE A 21 -21.98 5.83 -8.50
CA ILE A 21 -21.10 4.67 -8.33
C ILE A 21 -20.76 4.06 -9.68
N GLU A 22 -19.59 3.44 -9.74
CA GLU A 22 -19.21 2.56 -10.84
C GLU A 22 -19.28 1.10 -10.35
N LEU A 23 -20.00 0.26 -11.09
CA LEU A 23 -20.14 -1.16 -10.80
C LEU A 23 -19.33 -1.96 -11.83
N ARG A 24 -18.41 -2.80 -11.35
CA ARG A 24 -17.66 -3.76 -12.17
C ARG A 24 -17.80 -5.17 -11.61
N PRO A 25 -17.94 -6.19 -12.48
CA PRO A 25 -17.94 -7.57 -12.05
C PRO A 25 -16.56 -7.97 -11.53
N LEU A 26 -16.53 -8.86 -10.54
CA LEU A 26 -15.29 -9.44 -10.05
C LEU A 26 -14.90 -10.64 -10.91
N HIS A 27 -13.68 -10.64 -11.44
CA HIS A 27 -13.11 -11.69 -12.28
C HIS A 27 -11.90 -12.32 -11.61
N PHE A 28 -11.83 -13.65 -11.67
CA PHE A 28 -10.80 -14.46 -11.03
C PHE A 28 -9.93 -15.14 -12.11
N PRO A 29 -8.94 -14.46 -12.69
CA PRO A 29 -8.07 -15.05 -13.71
C PRO A 29 -7.29 -16.27 -13.21
N ASN A 30 -6.94 -16.30 -11.92
CA ASN A 30 -6.12 -17.37 -11.31
C ASN A 30 -6.98 -18.46 -10.63
N GLY A 31 -8.29 -18.44 -10.82
CA GLY A 31 -9.24 -19.29 -10.10
C GLY A 31 -9.72 -18.70 -8.78
N GLU A 32 -10.63 -19.41 -8.12
CA GLU A 32 -11.18 -18.98 -6.83
C GLU A 32 -10.09 -19.05 -5.74
N PRO A 33 -9.92 -18.00 -4.91
CA PRO A 33 -8.91 -18.00 -3.87
C PRO A 33 -9.19 -19.06 -2.80
N THR A 34 -8.16 -19.82 -2.42
CA THR A 34 -8.23 -20.80 -1.32
C THR A 34 -7.76 -20.14 -0.01
N GLU A 35 -7.97 -20.79 1.14
CA GLU A 35 -7.51 -20.29 2.45
C GLU A 35 -6.02 -19.93 2.50
N ALA A 36 -5.18 -20.64 1.74
CA ALA A 36 -3.75 -20.36 1.63
C ALA A 36 -3.42 -19.05 0.89
N ASP A 37 -4.36 -18.51 0.12
CA ASP A 37 -4.14 -17.34 -0.75
C ASP A 37 -4.57 -16.02 -0.09
N ILE A 38 -5.17 -16.05 1.12
CA ILE A 38 -5.74 -14.87 1.79
C ILE A 38 -4.73 -13.71 1.91
N GLY A 39 -3.45 -14.02 2.13
CA GLY A 39 -2.38 -13.03 2.24
C GLY A 39 -1.79 -12.52 0.91
N HIS A 40 -2.28 -13.04 -0.23
CA HIS A 40 -1.69 -12.84 -1.56
C HIS A 40 -2.71 -12.29 -2.58
N ILE A 41 -3.88 -11.86 -2.12
CA ILE A 41 -4.96 -11.38 -2.97
C ILE A 41 -4.87 -9.86 -3.11
N GLU A 42 -4.79 -9.40 -4.36
CA GLU A 42 -5.01 -8.01 -4.71
C GLU A 42 -6.23 -7.86 -5.61
N VAL A 43 -7.05 -6.86 -5.32
CA VAL A 43 -8.20 -6.53 -6.15
C VAL A 43 -7.91 -5.21 -6.86
N HIS A 44 -7.87 -5.27 -8.19
CA HIS A 44 -7.65 -4.09 -9.01
C HIS A 44 -8.95 -3.31 -9.26
N PRO A 45 -8.86 -2.00 -9.55
CA PRO A 45 -10.02 -1.19 -9.95
C PRO A 45 -10.76 -1.76 -11.16
N ASP A 46 -10.08 -2.54 -12.02
CA ASP A 46 -10.64 -3.23 -13.19
C ASP A 46 -11.56 -4.40 -12.85
N GLY A 47 -11.75 -4.71 -11.56
CA GLY A 47 -12.54 -5.84 -11.12
C GLY A 47 -11.80 -7.16 -11.23
N ARG A 48 -10.49 -7.16 -11.50
CA ARG A 48 -9.65 -8.38 -11.47
C ARG A 48 -9.16 -8.64 -10.07
N CYS A 49 -9.41 -9.85 -9.58
CA CYS A 49 -8.86 -10.39 -8.33
C CYS A 49 -7.65 -11.25 -8.68
N ILE A 50 -6.45 -10.71 -8.49
CA ILE A 50 -5.20 -11.40 -8.81
C ILE A 50 -4.66 -12.00 -7.52
N ILE A 51 -4.30 -13.29 -7.60
CA ILE A 51 -3.54 -13.97 -6.56
C ILE A 51 -2.08 -13.84 -6.97
N ASP A 52 -1.36 -12.93 -6.32
CA ASP A 52 0.07 -12.76 -6.56
C ASP A 52 0.86 -13.37 -5.40
N LYS A 53 1.33 -14.60 -5.63
CA LYS A 53 2.18 -15.30 -4.67
C LYS A 53 3.59 -14.74 -4.61
N SER A 54 3.99 -13.85 -5.54
CA SER A 54 5.28 -13.17 -5.48
C SER A 54 5.27 -11.98 -4.51
N LEU A 55 4.07 -11.48 -4.15
CA LEU A 55 3.86 -10.55 -3.04
C LEU A 55 4.03 -11.22 -1.67
N SER A 56 4.29 -12.54 -1.62
CA SER A 56 4.59 -13.23 -0.38
C SER A 56 5.80 -12.60 0.29
N THR A 57 5.53 -11.98 1.45
CA THR A 57 6.49 -11.53 2.46
C THR A 57 7.66 -10.77 1.89
N VAL A 58 7.67 -9.45 2.09
CA VAL A 58 8.94 -8.72 2.09
C VAL A 58 9.87 -9.51 3.01
N ASP A 59 10.86 -10.21 2.45
CA ASP A 59 11.84 -10.94 3.25
C ASP A 59 12.36 -9.92 4.26
N GLU A 60 12.18 -10.19 5.55
CA GLU A 60 12.67 -9.28 6.60
C GLU A 60 14.18 -9.03 6.40
N GLU A 61 14.89 -9.97 5.78
CA GLU A 61 16.27 -9.83 5.35
C GLU A 61 16.49 -8.81 4.23
N LYS A 62 15.58 -8.71 3.25
CA LYS A 62 15.61 -7.68 2.19
C LYS A 62 15.17 -6.31 2.69
N MET A 63 14.41 -6.26 3.79
CA MET A 63 14.01 -5.02 4.45
C MET A 63 15.05 -4.49 5.45
N LYS A 64 16.14 -5.24 5.69
CA LYS A 64 17.28 -4.73 6.44
C LYS A 64 18.04 -3.74 5.57
N LEU A 65 18.21 -2.53 6.11
CA LEU A 65 19.06 -1.51 5.51
C LEU A 65 20.50 -2.01 5.43
N LEU A 66 21.15 -1.79 4.28
CA LEU A 66 22.57 -2.15 4.05
C LEU A 66 23.52 -1.59 5.11
N ASP A 67 23.19 -0.42 5.68
CA ASP A 67 24.00 0.22 6.71
C ASP A 67 23.12 0.59 7.92
N SER A 68 23.24 -0.21 8.98
CA SER A 68 22.56 0.02 10.26
C SER A 68 23.00 1.32 10.95
N LYS A 69 24.16 1.88 10.58
CA LYS A 69 24.67 3.15 11.12
C LYS A 69 24.13 4.37 10.38
N LYS A 70 23.52 4.18 9.20
CA LYS A 70 22.93 5.27 8.41
C LYS A 70 21.52 5.67 8.88
N GLN A 71 20.92 4.87 9.77
CA GLN A 71 19.67 5.24 10.42
C GLN A 71 19.90 6.30 11.50
N PHE A 72 19.04 7.32 11.53
CA PHE A 72 18.95 8.19 12.70
C PHE A 72 18.41 7.39 13.88
N THR A 73 19.09 7.46 15.02
CA THR A 73 18.48 7.01 16.27
C THR A 73 17.22 7.84 16.57
N PRO A 74 16.24 7.29 17.32
CA PRO A 74 15.02 8.04 17.66
C PRO A 74 15.32 9.41 18.29
N LYS A 75 16.37 9.48 19.14
CA LYS A 75 16.83 10.73 19.76
C LYS A 75 17.34 11.75 18.73
N GLN A 76 18.14 11.31 17.76
CA GLN A 76 18.66 12.18 16.70
C GLN A 76 17.53 12.67 15.78
N TYR A 77 16.58 11.79 15.46
CA TYR A 77 15.41 12.13 14.63
C TYR A 77 14.57 13.21 15.30
N THR A 78 14.18 13.00 16.57
CA THR A 78 13.38 13.98 17.33
C THR A 78 14.10 15.32 17.47
N SER A 79 15.40 15.32 17.75
CA SER A 79 16.19 16.55 17.85
C SER A 79 16.20 17.34 16.52
N LYS A 80 16.32 16.65 15.38
CA LYS A 80 16.30 17.26 14.05
C LYS A 80 14.91 17.83 13.70
N LEU A 81 13.85 17.11 14.05
CA LEU A 81 12.47 17.59 13.87
C LEU A 81 12.18 18.83 14.72
N GLN A 82 12.57 18.81 16.00
CA GLN A 82 12.45 19.97 16.89
C GLN A 82 13.23 21.17 16.36
N ALA A 83 14.47 20.97 15.89
CA ALA A 83 15.25 22.04 15.30
C ALA A 83 14.57 22.65 14.06
N ARG A 84 13.92 21.85 13.21
CA ARG A 84 13.16 22.38 12.06
C ARG A 84 11.92 23.16 12.48
N TYR A 85 11.17 22.61 13.44
CA TYR A 85 10.00 23.26 14.00
C TYR A 85 10.35 24.65 14.56
N HIS A 86 11.40 24.74 15.38
CA HIS A 86 11.84 26.02 15.96
C HIS A 86 12.41 27.00 14.94
N ASN A 87 12.85 26.51 13.78
CA ASN A 87 13.31 27.34 12.67
C ASN A 87 12.22 27.64 11.64
N PHE A 88 10.95 27.30 11.94
CA PHE A 88 9.79 27.46 11.05
C PHE A 88 10.02 26.88 9.64
N LYS A 89 10.75 25.76 9.56
CA LYS A 89 10.95 25.02 8.30
C LYS A 89 9.90 23.93 8.17
N ASP A 90 9.43 23.71 6.96
CA ASP A 90 8.50 22.63 6.67
C ASP A 90 9.05 21.27 7.12
N VAL A 91 8.22 20.52 7.81
CA VAL A 91 8.53 19.17 8.29
C VAL A 91 8.04 18.19 7.24
N TYR A 92 8.83 18.00 6.19
CA TYR A 92 8.70 16.84 5.32
C TYR A 92 9.39 15.63 5.99
N GLU A 93 8.94 14.42 5.65
CA GLU A 93 9.70 13.21 5.94
C GLU A 93 11.01 13.27 5.14
N ASP A 94 12.06 13.81 5.77
CA ASP A 94 13.44 13.68 5.31
C ASP A 94 13.85 12.22 5.47
N THR A 95 13.29 11.34 4.64
CA THR A 95 13.81 10.00 4.50
C THR A 95 15.23 10.12 3.93
N VAL A 96 16.10 9.20 4.30
CA VAL A 96 17.47 9.09 3.76
C VAL A 96 17.46 8.92 2.23
N TYR A 97 16.28 8.66 1.64
CA TYR A 97 15.97 8.41 0.25
C TYR A 97 15.32 9.60 -0.47
N ASN A 98 15.62 10.83 -0.09
CA ASN A 98 15.39 11.95 -1.00
C ASN A 98 16.21 11.71 -2.28
N THR A 99 15.61 11.88 -3.46
CA THR A 99 16.23 11.63 -4.78
C THR A 99 17.58 12.32 -4.96
N LYS A 100 17.85 13.41 -4.23
CA LYS A 100 19.15 14.10 -4.23
C LYS A 100 20.32 13.33 -3.58
N ASN A 101 20.04 12.30 -2.75
CA ASN A 101 21.04 11.58 -1.95
C ASN A 101 21.12 10.06 -2.26
N ILE A 102 20.40 9.58 -3.30
CA ILE A 102 20.45 8.17 -3.70
C ILE A 102 21.64 7.99 -4.66
N SER A 103 22.70 7.32 -4.20
CA SER A 103 23.69 6.71 -5.08
C SER A 103 23.14 5.36 -5.55
N ILE A 104 22.51 5.34 -6.74
CA ILE A 104 22.18 4.09 -7.43
C ILE A 104 23.50 3.55 -7.98
N VAL A 105 23.82 2.31 -7.68
CA VAL A 105 24.93 1.58 -8.32
C VAL A 105 24.29 0.73 -9.41
N ASP A 106 24.79 0.85 -10.64
CA ASP A 106 24.45 -0.02 -11.78
C ASP A 106 24.82 -1.49 -11.50
#